data_AF-A0A4Q9FNW3-F1
#
_entry.id   AF-A0A4Q9FNW3-F1
#
_cell.length_a   1.000
_cell.length_b   1.000
_cell.length_c   1.000
_cell.angle_alpha   90.00
_cell.angle_beta   90.00
_cell.angle_gamma   90.00
#
_symmetry.space_group_name_H-M   'P 1'
#
loop_
_entity.id
_entity.type
_entity.pdbx_description
1 polymer ?
#
loop_
_entity_poly.entity_id
_entity_poly.type
_entity_poly.pdbx_seq_one_letter_code
_entity_poly.pdbx_strand_id
1 'polypeptide(L)'
;MKKFLFFFALIFCFLSCENKEKYNGKWILDIFKLDNNESETPSFFSIENDSIKFNYWSFHHPHEYPLKTGNNQFVFNNWTIGTNIIDDTLSLKNAFYIKDNNDSIYNWLYDKPITKIELPKINSKHFTSNNSNNKELKYYILFGRRIDNNQFSLQLNDKYSEIEDLPAFIANQRASERHEIIPFYSSYLFVDKSTPMKYLEDIFFEHKKVNQLKLCLINNILLKYDNSLGLYYEYEKTTKRLPPFSEHDLFQANTSTNKDLIPPPPPLLNYSEFNGKSQKIRIILLKKNTIYFNNSIIKINHLKKLIRPHIEDNDVIISLYDLESNYSSFLEMNTLINSAYQEIREGKSKMKFNKTLNNLTREELTEIKIGTPIRHIWDYSISHFNRIAKKGSSFYGLEIAPIE
;
A
#
# COMPACT_ATOMS: atom_id res chain seq x y z
N MET A 1 64.60 -0.37 -12.47
CA MET A 1 63.27 -1.02 -12.59
C MET A 1 62.44 -1.06 -11.30
N LYS A 2 62.99 -1.34 -10.10
CA LYS A 2 62.17 -1.42 -8.86
C LYS A 2 61.53 -0.10 -8.38
N LYS A 3 62.14 1.07 -8.65
CA LYS A 3 61.55 2.38 -8.31
C LYS A 3 60.41 2.82 -9.23
N PHE A 4 60.34 2.28 -10.45
CA PHE A 4 59.28 2.62 -11.42
C PHE A 4 57.97 1.86 -11.13
N LEU A 5 58.08 0.63 -10.61
CA LEU A 5 56.92 -0.17 -10.21
C LEU A 5 56.18 0.43 -8.99
N PHE A 6 56.92 1.04 -8.06
CA PHE A 6 56.34 1.64 -6.84
C PHE A 6 55.55 2.92 -7.15
N PHE A 7 55.96 3.68 -8.17
CA PHE A 7 55.27 4.90 -8.60
C PHE A 7 53.96 4.58 -9.34
N PHE A 8 53.93 3.50 -10.13
CA PHE A 8 52.70 3.02 -10.78
C PHE A 8 51.68 2.48 -9.78
N ALA A 9 52.13 1.78 -8.72
CA ALA A 9 51.24 1.32 -7.65
C ALA A 9 50.62 2.48 -6.85
N LEU A 10 51.38 3.57 -6.61
CA LEU A 10 50.86 4.76 -5.93
C LEU A 10 49.81 5.50 -6.80
N ILE A 11 50.06 5.66 -8.10
CA ILE A 11 49.13 6.33 -9.03
C ILE A 11 47.79 5.56 -9.14
N PHE A 12 47.82 4.21 -9.13
CA PHE A 12 46.59 3.41 -9.11
C PHE A 12 45.81 3.49 -7.80
N CYS A 13 46.48 3.72 -6.66
CA CYS A 13 45.80 3.94 -5.38
C CYS A 13 45.12 5.33 -5.28
N PHE A 14 45.69 6.36 -5.91
CA PHE A 14 45.08 7.70 -5.94
C PHE A 14 43.91 7.81 -6.94
N LEU A 15 44.03 7.22 -8.14
CA LEU A 15 42.94 7.21 -9.14
C LEU A 15 41.69 6.45 -8.70
N SER A 16 41.83 5.43 -7.83
CA SER A 16 40.70 4.69 -7.29
C SER A 16 39.96 5.43 -6.15
N CYS A 17 40.60 6.41 -5.51
CA CYS A 17 39.99 7.18 -4.43
C CYS A 17 39.28 8.44 -4.94
N GLU A 18 39.81 9.12 -5.97
CA GLU A 18 39.22 10.35 -6.54
C GLU A 18 37.79 10.15 -7.07
N ASN A 19 37.48 8.98 -7.64
CA ASN A 19 36.16 8.76 -8.23
C ASN A 19 35.04 8.58 -7.19
N LYS A 20 35.34 8.14 -5.96
CA LYS A 20 34.31 7.92 -4.93
C LYS A 20 33.82 9.21 -4.29
N GLU A 21 34.75 10.11 -3.97
CA GLU A 21 34.41 11.42 -3.38
C GLU A 21 33.55 12.28 -4.32
N LYS A 22 33.71 12.11 -5.65
CA LYS A 22 32.92 12.81 -6.66
C LYS A 22 31.40 12.64 -6.48
N TYR A 23 30.97 11.43 -6.14
CA TYR A 23 29.56 11.08 -6.02
C TYR A 23 28.96 11.35 -4.63
N ASN A 24 29.80 11.47 -3.60
CA ASN A 24 29.33 11.65 -2.23
C ASN A 24 28.49 12.93 -2.08
N GLY A 25 27.38 12.82 -1.35
CA GLY A 25 26.46 13.93 -1.06
C GLY A 25 24.99 13.61 -1.35
N LYS A 26 24.14 14.61 -1.14
CA LYS A 26 22.71 14.56 -1.46
C LYS A 26 22.48 15.06 -2.88
N TRP A 27 21.68 14.31 -3.63
CA TRP A 27 21.32 14.56 -5.02
C TRP A 27 19.81 14.68 -5.13
N ILE A 28 19.32 15.82 -5.62
CA ILE A 28 17.89 16.16 -5.66
C ILE A 28 17.41 16.16 -7.11
N LEU A 29 16.28 15.52 -7.38
CA LEU A 29 15.69 15.40 -8.71
C LEU A 29 15.40 16.79 -9.31
N ASP A 30 15.88 17.02 -10.53
CA ASP A 30 15.59 18.21 -11.32
C ASP A 30 14.31 17.98 -12.15
N ILE A 31 13.16 18.36 -11.60
CA ILE A 31 11.86 18.12 -12.25
C ILE A 31 11.65 18.93 -13.54
N PHE A 32 12.44 19.98 -13.79
CA PHE A 32 12.36 20.73 -15.05
C PHE A 32 13.01 19.98 -16.22
N LYS A 33 13.79 18.95 -15.93
CA LYS A 33 14.44 18.08 -16.92
C LYS A 33 13.83 16.68 -16.98
N LEU A 34 12.71 16.45 -16.29
CA LEU A 34 11.92 15.24 -16.47
C LEU A 34 11.15 15.34 -17.79
N ASP A 35 11.29 14.31 -18.63
CA ASP A 35 10.31 14.07 -19.68
C ASP A 35 8.94 13.87 -19.02
N ASN A 36 7.86 14.33 -19.68
CA ASN A 36 6.45 14.40 -19.22
C ASN A 36 5.82 13.12 -18.64
N ASN A 37 6.57 12.06 -18.40
CA ASN A 37 6.15 10.94 -17.58
C ASN A 37 6.28 11.35 -16.11
N GLU A 38 5.15 11.73 -15.49
CA GLU A 38 4.95 12.03 -14.06
C GLU A 38 5.19 10.80 -13.17
N SER A 39 6.33 10.14 -13.38
CA SER A 39 6.61 8.83 -12.84
C SER A 39 7.15 8.96 -11.43
N GLU A 40 6.87 7.92 -10.66
CA GLU A 40 7.35 7.57 -9.33
C GLU A 40 8.88 7.47 -9.22
N THR A 41 9.61 8.42 -9.79
CA THR A 41 11.06 8.52 -9.76
C THR A 41 11.50 9.01 -8.38
N PRO A 42 12.61 8.50 -7.82
CA PRO A 42 13.13 8.99 -6.55
C PRO A 42 13.31 10.51 -6.53
N SER A 43 12.77 11.16 -5.51
CA SER A 43 12.80 12.62 -5.34
C SER A 43 14.19 13.14 -5.02
N PHE A 44 14.94 12.38 -4.24
CA PHE A 44 16.34 12.59 -3.98
C PHE A 44 16.98 11.28 -3.53
N PHE A 45 18.30 11.24 -3.61
CA PHE A 45 19.08 10.19 -2.98
C PHE A 45 20.34 10.75 -2.35
N SER A 46 20.89 10.04 -1.38
CA SER A 46 22.20 10.34 -0.81
C SER A 46 23.16 9.20 -1.13
N ILE A 47 24.38 9.57 -1.50
CA ILE A 47 25.49 8.64 -1.69
C ILE A 47 26.47 8.83 -0.53
N GLU A 48 26.74 7.72 0.14
CA GLU A 48 27.78 7.55 1.14
C GLU A 48 28.87 6.62 0.59
N ASN A 49 29.95 6.41 1.32
CA ASN A 49 31.16 5.74 0.82
C ASN A 49 30.92 4.33 0.24
N ASP A 50 29.92 3.61 0.74
CA ASP A 50 29.58 2.24 0.36
C ASP A 50 28.07 1.98 0.25
N SER A 51 27.23 3.03 0.29
CA SER A 51 25.78 2.90 0.17
C SER A 51 25.12 4.04 -0.61
N ILE A 52 23.99 3.73 -1.22
CA ILE A 52 23.07 4.69 -1.82
C ILE A 52 21.70 4.58 -1.15
N LYS A 53 21.13 5.72 -0.77
CA LYS A 53 19.82 5.83 -0.09
C LYS A 53 18.87 6.65 -0.94
N PHE A 54 17.85 6.02 -1.50
CA PHE A 54 16.78 6.71 -2.21
C PHE A 54 15.66 7.08 -1.25
N ASN A 55 14.99 8.21 -1.49
CA ASN A 55 13.82 8.60 -0.72
C ASN A 55 12.60 8.78 -1.61
N TYR A 56 11.45 8.57 -1.00
CA TYR A 56 10.15 8.81 -1.60
C TYR A 56 9.81 10.31 -1.54
N TRP A 57 9.02 10.82 -2.48
CA TRP A 57 8.71 12.26 -2.56
C TRP A 57 7.90 12.76 -1.37
N SER A 58 6.86 12.03 -1.00
CA SER A 58 5.79 12.56 -0.15
C SER A 58 5.98 12.30 1.35
N PHE A 59 6.88 11.38 1.74
CA PHE A 59 7.12 11.01 3.14
C PHE A 59 8.47 10.31 3.31
N HIS A 60 8.95 10.24 4.56
CA HIS A 60 10.21 9.58 4.87
C HIS A 60 10.06 8.05 4.85
N HIS A 61 10.56 7.44 3.77
CA HIS A 61 10.61 6.00 3.56
C HIS A 61 11.85 5.65 2.72
N PRO A 62 13.04 5.56 3.33
CA PRO A 62 14.28 5.38 2.60
C PRO A 62 14.47 3.95 2.09
N HIS A 63 14.98 3.81 0.87
CA HIS A 63 15.51 2.56 0.30
C HIS A 63 17.02 2.63 0.23
N GLU A 64 17.69 1.83 1.07
CA GLU A 64 19.14 1.79 1.17
C GLU A 64 19.71 0.52 0.52
N TYR A 65 20.78 0.70 -0.26
CA TYR A 65 21.48 -0.39 -0.92
C TYR A 65 22.99 -0.22 -0.80
N PRO A 66 23.75 -1.32 -0.63
CA PRO A 66 25.20 -1.30 -0.84
C PRO A 66 25.51 -0.83 -2.26
N LEU A 67 26.45 0.11 -2.40
CA LEU A 67 26.84 0.72 -3.65
C LEU A 67 28.27 0.34 -4.03
N LYS A 68 28.46 -0.07 -5.28
CA LYS A 68 29.77 -0.11 -5.93
C LYS A 68 29.81 0.89 -7.07
N THR A 69 30.77 1.79 -7.02
CA THR A 69 31.02 2.79 -8.07
C THR A 69 32.11 2.30 -9.02
N GLY A 70 31.85 2.30 -10.32
CA GLY A 70 32.83 2.10 -11.38
C GLY A 70 33.03 3.36 -12.22
N ASN A 71 33.80 3.27 -13.32
CA ASN A 71 33.91 4.38 -14.28
C ASN A 71 32.54 4.66 -14.91
N ASN A 72 31.90 5.76 -14.52
CA ASN A 72 30.60 6.22 -15.03
C ASN A 72 29.46 5.20 -14.84
N GLN A 73 29.51 4.37 -13.78
CA GLN A 73 28.48 3.39 -13.49
C GLN A 73 28.26 3.19 -12.00
N PHE A 74 27.01 2.99 -11.62
CA PHE A 74 26.60 2.50 -10.31
C PHE A 74 26.14 1.06 -10.38
N VAL A 75 26.58 0.26 -9.40
CA VAL A 75 26.11 -1.11 -9.21
C VAL A 75 25.52 -1.26 -7.82
N PHE A 76 24.20 -1.45 -7.75
CA PHE A 76 23.44 -1.68 -6.51
C PHE A 76 22.16 -2.47 -6.82
N ASN A 77 21.63 -3.22 -5.85
CA ASN A 77 20.41 -4.03 -6.02
C ASN A 77 20.38 -4.93 -7.28
N ASN A 78 21.54 -5.46 -7.69
CA ASN A 78 21.77 -6.22 -8.93
C ASN A 78 21.51 -5.44 -10.23
N TRP A 79 21.43 -4.12 -10.17
CA TRP A 79 21.35 -3.23 -11.33
C TRP A 79 22.71 -2.63 -11.63
N THR A 80 22.97 -2.39 -12.92
CA THR A 80 24.10 -1.59 -13.40
C THR A 80 23.54 -0.39 -14.14
N ILE A 81 23.72 0.80 -13.57
CA ILE A 81 23.14 2.05 -14.07
C ILE A 81 24.28 2.95 -14.55
N GLY A 82 24.21 3.39 -15.80
CA GLY A 82 25.14 4.38 -16.35
C GLY A 82 24.92 5.74 -15.69
N THR A 83 26.03 6.38 -15.32
CA THR A 83 26.04 7.70 -14.68
C THR A 83 26.82 8.68 -15.52
N ASN A 84 26.36 9.91 -15.65
CA ASN A 84 27.16 11.01 -16.18
C ASN A 84 27.14 12.17 -15.19
N ILE A 85 28.29 12.77 -14.90
CA ILE A 85 28.36 13.98 -14.07
C ILE A 85 28.92 15.11 -14.91
N ILE A 86 28.13 16.18 -15.01
CA ILE A 86 28.53 17.45 -15.59
C ILE A 86 28.28 18.51 -14.51
N ASP A 87 29.35 19.13 -14.03
CA ASP A 87 29.34 20.05 -12.89
C ASP A 87 28.60 19.44 -11.68
N ASP A 88 27.58 20.13 -11.18
CA ASP A 88 26.76 19.67 -10.05
C ASP A 88 25.54 18.84 -10.49
N THR A 89 25.47 18.42 -11.75
CA THR A 89 24.38 17.58 -12.28
C THR A 89 24.84 16.15 -12.50
N LEU A 90 24.21 15.21 -11.81
CA LEU A 90 24.33 13.77 -12.01
C LEU A 90 23.12 13.28 -12.82
N SER A 91 23.36 12.70 -13.99
CA SER A 91 22.33 11.96 -14.70
C SER A 91 22.38 10.47 -14.35
N LEU A 92 21.21 9.94 -14.00
CA LEU A 92 20.92 8.51 -13.96
C LEU A 92 20.00 8.22 -15.14
N LYS A 93 20.59 7.95 -16.30
CA LYS A 93 19.88 7.73 -17.55
C LYS A 93 19.01 8.95 -17.95
N ASN A 94 17.69 8.87 -17.78
CA ASN A 94 16.74 9.92 -18.18
C ASN A 94 16.37 10.86 -17.01
N ALA A 95 16.84 10.58 -15.79
CA ALA A 95 16.61 11.42 -14.64
C ALA A 95 17.88 12.21 -14.30
N PHE A 96 17.71 13.51 -14.04
CA PHE A 96 18.79 14.43 -13.71
C PHE A 96 18.67 14.86 -12.26
N TYR A 97 19.79 14.91 -11.56
CA TYR A 97 19.83 15.26 -10.14
C TYR A 97 20.91 16.31 -9.89
N ILE A 98 20.62 17.27 -9.02
CA ILE A 98 21.51 18.37 -8.67
C ILE A 98 22.12 18.11 -7.29
N LYS A 99 23.43 18.34 -7.14
CA LYS A 99 24.17 18.18 -5.89
C LYS A 99 23.85 19.32 -4.92
N ASP A 100 23.44 18.94 -3.71
CA ASP A 100 23.50 19.68 -2.44
C ASP A 100 23.51 21.23 -2.51
N ASN A 101 22.42 21.84 -3.01
CA ASN A 101 22.25 23.30 -2.94
C ASN A 101 21.23 23.70 -1.86
N ASN A 102 21.70 24.50 -0.89
CA ASN A 102 20.89 25.21 0.10
C ASN A 102 19.84 26.16 -0.54
N ASP A 103 20.03 26.54 -1.81
CA ASP A 103 19.30 27.63 -2.50
C ASP A 103 18.55 27.17 -3.76
N SER A 104 18.16 25.91 -3.85
CA SER A 104 17.18 25.55 -4.88
C SER A 104 15.82 26.16 -4.50
N ILE A 105 15.14 26.78 -5.47
CA ILE A 105 13.71 27.19 -5.37
C ILE A 105 12.82 26.03 -4.82
N TYR A 106 13.31 24.79 -4.87
CA TYR A 106 12.71 23.58 -4.31
C TYR A 106 12.72 23.48 -2.78
N ASN A 107 13.79 23.91 -2.08
CA ASN A 107 13.76 23.89 -0.61
C ASN A 107 12.59 24.74 -0.08
N TRP A 108 12.36 25.90 -0.72
CA TRP A 108 11.28 26.83 -0.35
C TRP A 108 9.87 26.35 -0.78
N LEU A 109 9.71 25.65 -1.90
CA LEU A 109 8.40 25.10 -2.33
C LEU A 109 7.96 23.86 -1.53
N TYR A 110 8.91 23.14 -0.91
CA TYR A 110 8.72 21.80 -0.36
C TYR A 110 9.31 21.57 1.04
N ASP A 111 9.59 22.63 1.83
CA ASP A 111 9.79 22.58 3.30
C ASP A 111 8.49 22.16 4.04
N LYS A 112 7.79 21.18 3.48
CA LYS A 112 6.42 20.79 3.77
C LYS A 112 6.35 19.62 4.74
N PRO A 113 5.21 19.49 5.45
CA PRO A 113 4.95 18.48 6.48
C PRO A 113 5.47 17.08 6.11
N ILE A 114 6.27 16.49 6.99
CA ILE A 114 6.89 15.18 6.76
C ILE A 114 6.30 14.15 7.71
N THR A 115 5.63 13.16 7.14
CA THR A 115 5.24 11.94 7.84
C THR A 115 6.35 10.89 7.71
N LYS A 116 6.65 10.13 8.76
CA LYS A 116 7.41 8.89 8.70
C LYS A 116 6.42 7.74 8.56
N ILE A 117 6.56 6.97 7.48
CA ILE A 117 5.70 5.82 7.22
C ILE A 117 6.56 4.58 7.06
N GLU A 118 6.45 3.67 8.02
CA GLU A 118 6.98 2.32 7.87
C GLU A 118 5.86 1.42 7.37
N LEU A 119 5.92 0.96 6.12
CA LEU A 119 4.85 0.13 5.58
C LEU A 119 5.04 -1.35 5.96
N PRO A 120 3.95 -2.13 6.12
CA PRO A 120 4.03 -3.56 6.45
C PRO A 120 4.69 -4.38 5.33
N LYS A 121 5.71 -5.18 5.63
CA LYS A 121 6.38 -6.01 4.60
C LYS A 121 5.75 -7.41 4.54
N ILE A 122 4.60 -7.53 3.89
CA ILE A 122 3.93 -8.83 3.68
C ILE A 122 4.50 -9.53 2.44
N ASN A 123 4.61 -10.86 2.50
CA ASN A 123 5.11 -11.68 1.39
C ASN A 123 4.29 -11.46 0.10
N SER A 124 4.96 -11.02 -0.96
CA SER A 124 4.38 -10.67 -2.26
C SER A 124 3.55 -11.81 -2.90
N LYS A 125 3.86 -13.07 -2.58
CA LYS A 125 3.09 -14.26 -3.01
C LYS A 125 1.65 -14.26 -2.53
N HIS A 126 1.31 -13.46 -1.52
CA HIS A 126 -0.05 -13.35 -0.99
C HIS A 126 -0.95 -12.43 -1.80
N PHE A 127 -0.39 -11.71 -2.77
CA PHE A 127 -1.12 -10.78 -3.63
C PHE A 127 -1.20 -11.35 -5.05
N THR A 128 -2.41 -11.37 -5.61
CA THR A 128 -2.61 -11.72 -7.03
C THR A 128 -3.23 -10.54 -7.76
N SER A 129 -2.39 -9.73 -8.40
CA SER A 129 -2.36 -9.59 -9.86
C SER A 129 -1.53 -8.36 -10.20
N ASN A 130 -0.49 -8.59 -10.99
CA ASN A 130 0.06 -7.60 -11.90
C ASN A 130 -1.05 -7.21 -12.88
N ASN A 131 -1.54 -5.99 -12.76
CA ASN A 131 -2.06 -5.24 -13.89
C ASN A 131 -1.47 -3.84 -13.76
N SER A 132 -0.30 -3.69 -14.34
CA SER A 132 0.50 -2.46 -14.45
C SER A 132 -0.07 -1.48 -15.48
N ASN A 133 -1.40 -1.40 -15.60
CA ASN A 133 -2.06 -0.52 -16.57
C ASN A 133 -3.04 0.46 -15.91
N ASN A 134 -2.85 0.80 -14.64
CA ASN A 134 -3.62 1.87 -14.01
C ASN A 134 -2.72 3.05 -13.69
N LYS A 135 -2.75 3.97 -14.66
CA LYS A 135 -2.61 5.43 -14.58
C LYS A 135 -2.41 5.97 -13.16
N GLU A 136 -1.28 6.66 -13.05
CA GLU A 136 -0.88 7.73 -12.13
C GLU A 136 -1.75 7.91 -10.88
N LEU A 137 -1.13 7.68 -9.74
CA LEU A 137 -1.55 8.24 -8.46
C LEU A 137 -1.64 9.77 -8.61
N LYS A 138 -2.85 10.30 -8.70
CA LYS A 138 -3.08 11.75 -8.80
C LYS A 138 -2.98 12.47 -7.46
N TYR A 139 -3.12 11.73 -6.36
CA TYR A 139 -3.01 12.26 -5.00
C TYR A 139 -2.54 11.20 -4.01
N TYR A 140 -2.02 11.66 -2.88
CA TYR A 140 -1.54 10.83 -1.78
C TYR A 140 -2.36 11.09 -0.51
N ILE A 141 -2.86 10.02 0.10
CA ILE A 141 -3.43 10.04 1.44
C ILE A 141 -2.46 9.27 2.34
N LEU A 142 -1.80 10.00 3.22
CA LEU A 142 -0.72 9.53 4.07
C LEU A 142 -1.19 9.57 5.52
N PHE A 143 -1.03 8.47 6.24
CA PHE A 143 -1.32 8.44 7.68
C PHE A 143 -0.19 7.73 8.43
N GLY A 144 0.49 8.46 9.31
CA GLY A 144 1.63 7.92 10.02
C GLY A 144 2.14 8.87 11.09
N ARG A 145 3.29 8.54 11.67
CA ARG A 145 3.88 9.34 12.72
C ARG A 145 4.59 10.55 12.12
N ARG A 146 4.36 11.74 12.63
CA ARG A 146 5.16 12.91 12.25
C ARG A 146 6.59 12.75 12.75
N ILE A 147 7.54 13.24 11.97
CA ILE A 147 8.97 13.16 12.33
C ILE A 147 9.30 14.04 13.53
N ASP A 148 8.66 15.21 13.61
CA ASP A 148 8.99 16.25 14.59
C ASP A 148 8.47 15.95 16.00
N ASN A 149 7.27 15.39 16.12
CA ASN A 149 6.60 15.18 17.41
C ASN A 149 6.15 13.74 17.67
N ASN A 150 6.38 12.82 16.72
CA ASN A 150 6.04 11.40 16.83
C ASN A 150 4.53 11.09 17.04
N GLN A 151 3.65 12.06 16.78
CA GLN A 151 2.19 11.88 16.83
C GLN A 151 1.67 11.35 15.51
N PHE A 152 0.59 10.55 15.55
CA PHE A 152 -0.10 10.14 14.33
C PHE A 152 -0.82 11.33 13.71
N SER A 153 -0.64 11.54 12.41
CA SER A 153 -1.27 12.62 11.68
C SER A 153 -1.62 12.19 10.28
N LEU A 154 -2.68 12.80 9.77
CA LEU A 154 -3.08 12.70 8.38
C LEU A 154 -2.37 13.80 7.57
N GLN A 155 -1.87 13.41 6.40
CA GLN A 155 -1.32 14.32 5.42
C GLN A 155 -1.99 14.04 4.07
N LEU A 156 -2.57 15.08 3.49
CA LEU A 156 -3.25 15.08 2.20
C LEU A 156 -2.36 15.81 1.22
N ASN A 157 -1.73 15.05 0.32
CA ASN A 157 -0.59 15.48 -0.48
C ASN A 157 0.55 16.04 0.39
N ASP A 158 0.65 17.35 0.45
CA ASP A 158 1.76 18.10 1.04
C ASP A 158 1.29 19.01 2.19
N LYS A 159 0.09 18.75 2.72
CA LYS A 159 -0.52 19.49 3.83
C LYS A 159 -1.03 18.57 4.93
N TYR A 160 -0.76 18.90 6.19
CA TYR A 160 -1.41 18.24 7.33
C TYR A 160 -2.89 18.62 7.39
N SER A 161 -3.70 17.64 7.74
CA SER A 161 -5.15 17.76 7.82
C SER A 161 -5.69 16.92 8.97
N GLU A 162 -6.93 17.20 9.37
CA GLU A 162 -7.67 16.34 10.27
C GLU A 162 -8.39 15.25 9.47
N ILE A 163 -8.74 14.13 10.10
CA ILE A 163 -9.43 13.01 9.41
C ILE A 163 -10.75 13.49 8.79
N GLU A 164 -11.44 14.41 9.46
CA GLU A 164 -12.69 15.03 9.05
C GLU A 164 -12.57 15.90 7.79
N ASP A 165 -11.36 16.27 7.35
CA ASP A 165 -11.13 17.00 6.10
C ASP A 165 -11.11 16.07 4.86
N LEU A 166 -11.02 14.75 5.05
CA LEU A 166 -10.98 13.75 3.97
C LEU A 166 -12.15 13.86 2.98
N PRO A 167 -13.41 14.01 3.41
CA PRO A 167 -14.55 14.12 2.49
C PRO A 167 -14.37 15.26 1.47
N ALA A 168 -14.02 16.45 1.94
CA ALA A 168 -13.85 17.63 1.09
C ALA A 168 -12.67 17.44 0.12
N PHE A 169 -11.56 16.90 0.62
CA PHE A 169 -10.40 16.58 -0.22
C PHE A 169 -10.77 15.59 -1.33
N ILE A 170 -11.37 14.44 -1.00
CA ILE A 170 -11.73 13.40 -1.97
C ILE A 170 -12.76 13.92 -2.97
N ALA A 171 -13.75 14.70 -2.52
CA ALA A 171 -14.74 15.30 -3.41
C ALA A 171 -14.10 16.23 -4.44
N ASN A 172 -13.15 17.08 -4.03
CA ASN A 172 -12.41 17.95 -4.94
C ASN A 172 -11.59 17.16 -5.96
N GLN A 173 -10.89 16.10 -5.52
CA GLN A 173 -10.12 15.23 -6.43
C GLN A 173 -11.01 14.49 -7.42
N ARG A 174 -12.25 14.14 -7.04
CA ARG A 174 -13.21 13.50 -7.93
C ARG A 174 -13.86 14.48 -8.91
N ALA A 175 -14.04 15.74 -8.50
CA ALA A 175 -14.60 16.78 -9.36
C ALA A 175 -13.67 17.14 -10.54
N SER A 176 -12.36 16.92 -10.40
CA SER A 176 -11.40 17.07 -11.49
C SER A 176 -11.36 15.89 -12.47
N GLU A 177 -12.08 14.79 -12.18
CA GLU A 177 -12.15 13.61 -13.05
C GLU A 177 -13.39 13.61 -13.94
N ARG A 178 -13.29 12.89 -15.06
CA ARG A 178 -14.47 12.64 -15.90
C ARG A 178 -15.44 11.70 -15.19
N HIS A 179 -16.74 11.98 -15.31
CA HIS A 179 -17.80 11.24 -14.61
C HIS A 179 -17.75 9.73 -14.83
N GLU A 180 -17.37 9.27 -16.02
CA GLU A 180 -17.27 7.85 -16.36
C GLU A 180 -16.15 7.10 -15.61
N ILE A 181 -15.14 7.80 -15.10
CA ILE A 181 -14.00 7.20 -14.38
C ILE A 181 -14.27 7.12 -12.88
N ILE A 182 -15.15 7.98 -12.35
CA ILE A 182 -15.47 8.10 -10.93
C ILE A 182 -15.78 6.74 -10.26
N PRO A 183 -16.59 5.83 -10.85
CA PRO A 183 -16.87 4.53 -10.22
C PRO A 183 -15.66 3.60 -10.11
N PHE A 184 -14.62 3.81 -10.93
CA PHE A 184 -13.41 3.00 -10.95
C PHE A 184 -12.29 3.59 -10.09
N TYR A 185 -12.47 4.84 -9.64
CA TYR A 185 -11.53 5.57 -8.83
C TYR A 185 -11.22 4.84 -7.52
N SER A 186 -9.94 4.75 -7.18
CA SER A 186 -9.47 4.09 -5.95
C SER A 186 -8.62 5.07 -5.15
N SER A 187 -8.91 5.24 -3.87
CA SER A 187 -8.05 6.04 -2.98
C SER A 187 -6.89 5.19 -2.52
N TYR A 188 -5.67 5.71 -2.62
CA TYR A 188 -4.48 5.01 -2.19
C TYR A 188 -4.08 5.51 -0.81
N LEU A 189 -3.99 4.57 0.13
CA LEU A 189 -3.70 4.84 1.53
C LEU A 189 -2.33 4.29 1.88
N PHE A 190 -1.41 5.19 2.19
CA PHE A 190 -0.10 4.86 2.73
C PHE A 190 -0.20 5.02 4.24
N VAL A 191 -0.13 3.89 4.96
CA VAL A 191 -0.40 3.86 6.40
C VAL A 191 0.79 3.25 7.12
N ASP A 192 1.27 3.91 8.16
CA ASP A 192 2.32 3.37 9.03
C ASP A 192 1.82 2.05 9.66
N LYS A 193 2.65 1.00 9.56
CA LYS A 193 2.41 -0.35 10.08
C LYS A 193 2.00 -0.35 11.55
N SER A 194 2.48 0.63 12.33
CA SER A 194 2.20 0.77 13.75
C SER A 194 0.89 1.49 14.07
N THR A 195 0.18 2.01 13.05
CA THR A 195 -1.05 2.77 13.22
C THR A 195 -2.14 1.91 13.86
N PRO A 196 -2.72 2.32 15.00
CA PRO A 196 -3.88 1.65 15.59
C PRO A 196 -5.11 1.69 14.68
N MET A 197 -5.87 0.60 14.64
CA MET A 197 -7.04 0.45 13.78
C MET A 197 -8.16 1.45 14.06
N LYS A 198 -8.22 2.06 15.26
CA LYS A 198 -9.17 3.15 15.54
C LYS A 198 -9.08 4.31 14.54
N TYR A 199 -7.87 4.70 14.14
CA TYR A 199 -7.69 5.78 13.17
C TYR A 199 -8.15 5.36 11.78
N LEU A 200 -7.90 4.10 11.41
CA LEU A 200 -8.31 3.55 10.13
C LEU A 200 -9.83 3.37 10.04
N GLU A 201 -10.49 3.01 11.14
CA GLU A 201 -11.95 2.97 11.20
C GLU A 201 -12.55 4.34 10.87
N ASP A 202 -12.01 5.42 11.47
CA ASP A 202 -12.47 6.78 11.19
C ASP A 202 -12.17 7.19 9.74
N ILE A 203 -10.98 6.87 9.21
CA ILE A 203 -10.64 7.10 7.80
C ILE A 203 -11.62 6.35 6.88
N PHE A 204 -11.94 5.09 7.16
CA PHE A 204 -12.92 4.32 6.38
C PHE A 204 -14.30 4.96 6.45
N PHE A 205 -14.71 5.42 7.63
CA PHE A 205 -15.97 6.11 7.83
C PHE A 205 -16.05 7.41 6.98
N GLU A 206 -15.02 8.24 6.98
CA GLU A 206 -14.99 9.47 6.16
C GLU A 206 -15.01 9.18 4.65
N HIS A 207 -14.34 8.11 4.19
CA HIS A 207 -14.44 7.67 2.79
C HIS A 207 -15.86 7.22 2.41
N LYS A 208 -16.60 6.58 3.33
CA LYS A 208 -18.01 6.22 3.12
C LYS A 208 -18.90 7.46 2.93
N LYS A 209 -18.64 8.58 3.64
CA LYS A 209 -19.43 9.83 3.50
C LYS A 209 -19.42 10.43 2.11
N VAL A 210 -18.42 10.10 1.29
CA VAL A 210 -18.35 10.55 -0.10
C VAL A 210 -18.55 9.42 -1.10
N ASN A 211 -19.01 8.25 -0.65
CA ASN A 211 -19.15 7.05 -1.49
C ASN A 211 -17.84 6.65 -2.20
N GLN A 212 -16.68 6.93 -1.60
CA GLN A 212 -15.38 6.45 -2.08
C GLN A 212 -15.11 5.07 -1.49
N LEU A 213 -15.82 4.06 -2.00
CA LEU A 213 -15.87 2.74 -1.37
C LEU A 213 -14.69 1.83 -1.73
N LYS A 214 -13.89 2.17 -2.74
CA LYS A 214 -12.74 1.37 -3.15
C LYS A 214 -11.45 2.02 -2.65
N LEU A 215 -10.75 1.29 -1.77
CA LEU A 215 -9.49 1.72 -1.18
C LEU A 215 -8.37 0.75 -1.58
N CYS A 216 -7.20 1.30 -1.90
CA CYS A 216 -5.96 0.57 -2.10
C CYS A 216 -5.07 0.79 -0.88
N LEU A 217 -4.99 -0.22 -0.03
CA LEU A 217 -4.14 -0.26 1.15
C LEU A 217 -2.72 -0.62 0.72
N ILE A 218 -1.78 0.33 0.81
CA ILE A 218 -0.39 0.12 0.42
C ILE A 218 0.30 -0.75 1.47
N ASN A 219 0.95 -1.80 0.98
CA ASN A 219 1.74 -2.74 1.75
C ASN A 219 3.22 -2.41 1.65
N ASN A 220 3.76 -2.30 0.44
CA ASN A 220 5.20 -2.13 0.26
C ASN A 220 5.47 -1.23 -0.94
N ILE A 221 6.57 -0.49 -0.86
CA ILE A 221 7.08 0.34 -1.94
C ILE A 221 8.35 -0.32 -2.43
N LEU A 222 8.37 -0.65 -3.71
CA LEU A 222 9.47 -1.32 -4.36
C LEU A 222 10.14 -0.34 -5.29
N LEU A 223 11.40 0.01 -5.02
CA LEU A 223 12.22 0.63 -6.05
C LEU A 223 12.47 -0.40 -7.16
N LYS A 224 12.27 0.01 -8.40
CA LYS A 224 12.50 -0.75 -9.63
C LYS A 224 13.41 0.03 -10.56
N TYR A 225 14.03 -0.69 -11.47
CA TYR A 225 14.82 -0.13 -12.55
C TYR A 225 14.40 -0.79 -13.86
N ASP A 226 14.11 0.02 -14.87
CA ASP A 226 13.85 -0.44 -16.22
C ASP A 226 14.75 0.30 -17.23
N ASN A 227 15.19 -0.42 -18.27
CA ASN A 227 16.09 0.13 -19.29
C ASN A 227 15.42 1.13 -20.23
N SER A 228 14.11 1.34 -20.18
CA SER A 228 13.43 2.42 -20.90
C SER A 228 13.00 3.55 -19.96
N LEU A 229 12.52 3.22 -18.76
CA LEU A 229 11.95 4.19 -17.82
C LEU A 229 12.94 4.77 -16.81
N GLY A 230 14.05 4.11 -16.52
CA GLY A 230 14.95 4.49 -15.43
C GLY A 230 14.51 3.92 -14.08
N LEU A 231 14.82 4.64 -12.99
CA LEU A 231 14.40 4.27 -11.63
C LEU A 231 12.96 4.74 -11.37
N TYR A 232 12.11 3.86 -10.84
CA TYR A 232 10.73 4.20 -10.48
C TYR A 232 10.24 3.34 -9.31
N TYR A 233 9.20 3.78 -8.59
CA TYR A 233 8.53 2.98 -7.57
C TYR A 233 7.33 2.20 -8.10
N GLU A 234 7.18 0.98 -7.60
CA GLU A 234 6.00 0.13 -7.75
C GLU A 234 5.42 -0.20 -6.37
N TYR A 235 4.10 -0.41 -6.31
CA TYR A 235 3.38 -0.67 -5.07
C TYR A 235 2.79 -2.06 -4.99
N GLU A 236 3.10 -2.75 -3.89
CA GLU A 236 2.28 -3.88 -3.45
C GLU A 236 1.10 -3.34 -2.65
N LYS A 237 -0.12 -3.75 -3.01
CA LYS A 237 -1.35 -3.22 -2.42
C LYS A 237 -2.45 -4.25 -2.30
N THR A 238 -3.32 -4.04 -1.31
CA THR A 238 -4.58 -4.79 -1.15
C THR A 238 -5.76 -3.89 -1.43
N THR A 239 -6.70 -4.35 -2.25
CA THR A 239 -7.94 -3.59 -2.45
C THR A 239 -8.95 -3.96 -1.38
N LYS A 240 -9.42 -2.96 -0.63
CA LYS A 240 -10.55 -3.04 0.28
C LYS A 240 -11.77 -2.41 -0.40
N ARG A 241 -12.94 -3.04 -0.23
CA ARG A 241 -14.23 -2.51 -0.69
C ARG A 241 -15.09 -2.25 0.53
N LEU A 242 -15.24 -0.99 0.89
CA LEU A 242 -16.09 -0.59 1.98
C LEU A 242 -17.56 -0.82 1.62
N PRO A 243 -18.38 -1.28 2.57
CA PRO A 243 -19.82 -1.29 2.40
C PRO A 243 -20.35 0.14 2.35
N PRO A 244 -21.42 0.41 1.57
CA PRO A 244 -22.12 1.68 1.68
C PRO A 244 -22.74 1.86 3.07
N PHE A 245 -23.11 3.09 3.43
CA PHE A 245 -23.90 3.31 4.63
C PHE A 245 -25.23 2.55 4.57
N SER A 246 -25.66 2.02 5.70
CA SER A 246 -27.06 1.62 5.94
C SER A 246 -27.73 2.69 6.81
N GLU A 247 -29.06 2.75 6.79
CA GLU A 247 -29.85 3.81 7.46
C GLU A 247 -29.52 4.03 8.95
N HIS A 248 -28.82 3.09 9.61
CA HIS A 248 -28.45 3.16 11.03
C HIS A 248 -26.96 2.90 11.34
N ASP A 249 -26.11 2.78 10.32
CA ASP A 249 -24.68 2.53 10.45
C ASP A 249 -23.89 3.84 10.53
N LEU A 250 -23.76 4.39 11.75
CA LEU A 250 -22.97 5.61 12.04
C LEU A 250 -21.86 5.31 13.04
N PHE A 251 -21.13 4.22 12.85
CA PHE A 251 -20.05 3.86 13.76
C PHE A 251 -18.79 4.70 13.48
N GLN A 252 -18.31 5.39 14.51
CA GLN A 252 -17.03 6.11 14.55
C GLN A 252 -16.24 5.58 15.75
N ALA A 253 -14.93 5.37 15.59
CA ALA A 253 -14.09 4.82 16.64
C ALA A 253 -13.65 5.89 17.64
N ASN A 254 -13.31 7.09 17.16
CA ASN A 254 -13.04 8.25 18.01
C ASN A 254 -14.27 9.19 18.00
N THR A 255 -14.81 9.51 19.16
CA THR A 255 -16.07 10.25 19.33
C THR A 255 -15.98 11.77 19.06
N SER A 256 -15.21 12.23 18.06
CA SER A 256 -15.15 13.66 17.71
C SER A 256 -16.37 14.09 16.89
N THR A 257 -17.37 14.58 17.63
CA THR A 257 -18.31 15.67 17.29
C THR A 257 -18.35 16.14 15.81
N ASN A 258 -18.96 15.38 14.91
CA ASN A 258 -19.71 15.98 13.82
C ASN A 258 -20.81 15.04 13.34
N LYS A 259 -22.05 15.49 13.55
CA LYS A 259 -23.28 14.71 13.36
C LYS A 259 -23.88 14.82 11.96
N ASP A 260 -23.29 15.55 11.03
CA ASP A 260 -24.01 15.93 9.82
C ASP A 260 -23.42 15.45 8.49
N LEU A 261 -24.40 15.14 7.61
CA LEU A 261 -24.38 14.81 6.18
C LEU A 261 -23.92 13.40 5.80
N ILE A 262 -24.87 12.47 5.92
CA ILE A 262 -24.83 11.14 5.31
C ILE A 262 -25.33 11.29 3.87
N PRO A 263 -24.56 10.92 2.84
CA PRO A 263 -25.10 10.84 1.48
C PRO A 263 -26.16 9.73 1.43
N PRO A 264 -27.19 9.84 0.58
CA PRO A 264 -28.14 8.75 0.39
C PRO A 264 -27.37 7.47 0.02
N PRO A 265 -27.72 6.32 0.62
CA PRO A 265 -27.03 5.08 0.31
C PRO A 265 -27.13 4.83 -1.20
N PRO A 266 -26.04 4.45 -1.89
CA PRO A 266 -26.18 3.91 -3.24
C PRO A 266 -27.16 2.74 -3.19
N PRO A 267 -27.91 2.48 -4.28
CA PRO A 267 -28.88 1.39 -4.30
C PRO A 267 -28.23 0.11 -3.77
N LEU A 268 -28.93 -0.53 -2.82
CA LEU A 268 -28.48 -1.73 -2.12
C LEU A 268 -27.77 -2.66 -3.10
N LEU A 269 -26.50 -2.96 -2.83
CA LEU A 269 -25.88 -4.16 -3.36
C LEU A 269 -26.73 -5.31 -2.84
N ASN A 270 -27.56 -5.86 -3.72
CA ASN A 270 -28.40 -6.99 -3.41
C ASN A 270 -27.42 -8.14 -3.12
N TYR A 271 -27.16 -8.42 -1.84
CA TYR A 271 -26.33 -9.55 -1.40
C TYR A 271 -27.12 -10.86 -1.59
N SER A 272 -27.70 -11.06 -2.77
CA SER A 272 -28.30 -12.31 -3.21
C SER A 272 -27.27 -13.45 -3.27
N GLU A 273 -25.97 -13.15 -3.10
CA GLU A 273 -24.86 -14.11 -3.06
C GLU A 273 -24.92 -15.12 -1.90
N PHE A 274 -25.71 -14.82 -0.85
CA PHE A 274 -25.86 -15.70 0.32
C PHE A 274 -27.18 -16.47 0.35
N ASN A 275 -28.11 -16.23 -0.59
CA ASN A 275 -29.38 -16.93 -0.64
C ASN A 275 -29.22 -18.38 -1.14
N GLY A 276 -29.73 -19.35 -0.38
CA GLY A 276 -30.06 -20.69 -0.90
C GLY A 276 -29.37 -21.92 -0.30
N LYS A 277 -28.48 -21.80 0.70
CA LYS A 277 -27.99 -22.95 1.50
C LYS A 277 -27.67 -22.50 2.93
N SER A 278 -27.77 -23.40 3.91
CA SER A 278 -27.31 -23.18 5.29
C SER A 278 -25.77 -23.01 5.30
N GLN A 279 -25.29 -21.81 5.01
CA GLN A 279 -23.87 -21.52 4.95
C GLN A 279 -23.32 -21.42 6.37
N LYS A 280 -22.24 -22.16 6.66
CA LYS A 280 -21.61 -22.07 7.97
C LYS A 280 -20.76 -20.81 8.01
N ILE A 281 -20.80 -20.14 9.15
CA ILE A 281 -20.11 -18.88 9.37
C ILE A 281 -18.88 -19.15 10.21
N ARG A 282 -17.76 -18.57 9.81
CA ARG A 282 -16.44 -18.70 10.43
C ARG A 282 -15.96 -17.33 10.85
N ILE A 283 -15.88 -17.11 12.16
CA ILE A 283 -15.44 -15.83 12.70
C ILE A 283 -13.97 -15.96 13.12
N ILE A 284 -13.14 -15.05 12.61
CA ILE A 284 -11.73 -14.90 12.95
C ILE A 284 -11.60 -13.52 13.61
N LEU A 285 -10.96 -13.44 14.77
CA LEU A 285 -10.82 -12.18 15.51
C LEU A 285 -9.35 -11.79 15.60
N LEU A 286 -9.06 -10.53 15.32
CA LEU A 286 -7.79 -9.90 15.65
C LEU A 286 -7.99 -9.04 16.90
N LYS A 287 -7.49 -9.51 18.06
CA LYS A 287 -7.53 -8.77 19.33
C LYS A 287 -6.10 -8.54 19.80
N LYS A 288 -5.71 -7.28 20.04
CA LYS A 288 -4.36 -6.88 20.46
C LYS A 288 -3.26 -7.53 19.62
N ASN A 289 -3.37 -7.43 18.29
CA ASN A 289 -2.45 -8.03 17.32
C ASN A 289 -2.36 -9.56 17.35
N THR A 290 -3.27 -10.24 18.07
CA THR A 290 -3.31 -11.70 18.19
C THR A 290 -4.55 -12.25 17.49
N ILE A 291 -4.39 -13.32 16.73
CA ILE A 291 -5.47 -13.94 15.96
C ILE A 291 -6.13 -15.03 16.78
N TYR A 292 -7.46 -15.02 16.81
CA TYR A 292 -8.30 -16.01 17.46
C TYR A 292 -9.26 -16.63 16.46
N PHE A 293 -9.50 -17.93 16.62
CA PHE A 293 -10.52 -18.68 15.90
C PHE A 293 -11.06 -19.76 16.83
N ASN A 294 -12.37 -19.89 16.92
CA ASN A 294 -13.02 -20.79 17.89
C ASN A 294 -12.42 -20.66 19.31
N ASN A 295 -12.26 -19.40 19.76
CA ASN A 295 -11.70 -19.02 21.06
C ASN A 295 -10.26 -19.50 21.33
N SER A 296 -9.55 -20.01 20.31
CA SER A 296 -8.16 -20.45 20.42
C SER A 296 -7.23 -19.49 19.71
N ILE A 297 -6.07 -19.21 20.31
CA ILE A 297 -5.02 -18.40 19.69
C ILE A 297 -4.41 -19.17 18.51
N ILE A 298 -4.31 -18.50 17.37
CA ILE A 298 -3.66 -19.03 16.17
C ILE A 298 -2.41 -18.22 15.85
N LYS A 299 -1.32 -18.95 15.55
CA LYS A 299 -0.13 -18.35 14.94
C LYS A 299 -0.42 -18.01 13.47
N ILE A 300 0.02 -16.84 13.03
CA ILE A 300 -0.23 -16.32 11.67
C ILE A 300 0.10 -17.32 10.55
N ASN A 301 1.20 -18.06 10.69
CA ASN A 301 1.65 -19.06 9.72
C ASN A 301 0.71 -20.28 9.60
N HIS A 302 -0.13 -20.55 10.60
CA HIS A 302 -1.11 -21.65 10.59
C HIS A 302 -2.47 -21.20 10.05
N LEU A 303 -2.75 -19.90 9.98
CA LEU A 303 -4.05 -19.34 9.59
C LEU A 303 -4.52 -19.90 8.24
N LYS A 304 -3.65 -19.86 7.22
CA LYS A 304 -3.97 -20.33 5.87
C LYS A 304 -4.38 -21.81 5.83
N LYS A 305 -3.63 -22.67 6.53
CA LYS A 305 -3.93 -24.11 6.60
C LYS A 305 -5.28 -24.35 7.27
N LEU A 306 -5.61 -23.56 8.27
CA LEU A 306 -6.84 -23.68 9.03
C LEU A 306 -8.08 -23.22 8.25
N ILE A 307 -7.99 -22.12 7.49
CA ILE A 307 -9.14 -21.58 6.74
C ILE A 307 -9.40 -22.30 5.42
N ARG A 308 -8.39 -22.99 4.87
CA ARG A 308 -8.49 -23.61 3.54
C ARG A 308 -9.70 -24.54 3.37
N PRO A 309 -10.00 -25.48 4.29
CA PRO A 309 -11.17 -26.35 4.16
C PRO A 309 -12.49 -25.56 4.13
N HIS A 310 -12.58 -24.49 4.93
CA HIS A 310 -13.75 -23.62 4.97
C HIS A 310 -13.97 -22.87 3.65
N ILE A 311 -12.89 -22.46 2.98
CA ILE A 311 -12.97 -21.85 1.65
C ILE A 311 -13.44 -22.87 0.61
N GLU A 312 -12.92 -24.09 0.66
CA GLU A 312 -13.31 -25.18 -0.26
C GLU A 312 -14.80 -25.55 -0.10
N ASP A 313 -15.30 -25.51 1.13
CA ASP A 313 -16.72 -25.71 1.48
C ASP A 313 -17.63 -24.51 1.15
N ASN A 314 -17.06 -23.39 0.70
CA ASN A 314 -17.74 -22.11 0.48
C ASN A 314 -18.44 -21.54 1.73
N ASP A 315 -17.86 -21.80 2.91
CA ASP A 315 -18.24 -21.16 4.18
C ASP A 315 -18.03 -19.64 4.07
N VAL A 316 -18.80 -18.87 4.85
CA VAL A 316 -18.60 -17.42 4.98
C VAL A 316 -17.54 -17.17 6.04
N ILE A 317 -16.46 -16.48 5.66
CA ILE A 317 -15.40 -16.08 6.57
C ILE A 317 -15.61 -14.62 6.94
N ILE A 318 -15.76 -14.34 8.22
CA ILE A 318 -15.83 -12.98 8.77
C ILE A 318 -14.58 -12.76 9.62
N SER A 319 -13.73 -11.84 9.22
CA SER A 319 -12.58 -11.44 10.04
C SER A 319 -12.80 -10.06 10.62
N LEU A 320 -12.76 -9.97 11.94
CA LEU A 320 -13.00 -8.73 12.69
C LEU A 320 -11.74 -8.33 13.43
N TYR A 321 -11.63 -7.06 13.79
CA TYR A 321 -10.49 -6.51 14.53
C TYR A 321 -10.96 -5.64 15.69
N ASP A 322 -10.16 -5.59 16.76
CA ASP A 322 -10.32 -4.55 17.76
C ASP A 322 -9.66 -3.24 17.31
N LEU A 323 -10.01 -2.16 18.00
CA LEU A 323 -9.55 -0.81 17.69
C LEU A 323 -8.08 -0.57 18.12
N GLU A 324 -7.53 -1.45 18.96
CA GLU A 324 -6.17 -1.37 19.52
C GLU A 324 -5.12 -2.09 18.65
N SER A 325 -5.53 -3.07 17.86
CA SER A 325 -4.64 -3.74 16.91
C SER A 325 -4.08 -2.74 15.90
N ASN A 326 -2.91 -3.03 15.36
CA ASN A 326 -2.24 -2.17 14.40
C ASN A 326 -2.56 -2.57 12.95
N TYR A 327 -2.31 -1.63 12.05
CA TYR A 327 -2.51 -1.79 10.62
C TYR A 327 -1.73 -2.99 10.03
N SER A 328 -0.51 -3.24 10.51
CA SER A 328 0.31 -4.37 10.03
C SER A 328 -0.37 -5.71 10.25
N SER A 329 -0.81 -5.99 11.48
CA SER A 329 -1.44 -7.26 11.85
C SER A 329 -2.80 -7.41 11.17
N PHE A 330 -3.55 -6.32 11.05
CA PHE A 330 -4.79 -6.28 10.27
C PHE A 330 -4.56 -6.63 8.80
N LEU A 331 -3.59 -5.99 8.15
CA LEU A 331 -3.30 -6.24 6.74
C LEU A 331 -2.77 -7.66 6.53
N GLU A 332 -1.88 -8.14 7.40
CA GLU A 332 -1.30 -9.49 7.32
C GLU A 332 -2.37 -10.58 7.42
N MET A 333 -3.29 -10.49 8.40
CA MET A 333 -4.40 -11.45 8.53
C MET A 333 -5.25 -11.50 7.26
N ASN A 334 -5.68 -10.34 6.76
CA ASN A 334 -6.63 -10.26 5.65
C ASN A 334 -6.00 -10.64 4.31
N THR A 335 -4.73 -10.27 4.10
CA THR A 335 -3.98 -10.66 2.89
C THR A 335 -3.72 -12.16 2.85
N LEU A 336 -3.45 -12.81 3.99
CA LEU A 336 -3.31 -14.26 4.05
C LEU A 336 -4.62 -14.99 3.75
N ILE A 337 -5.75 -14.48 4.24
CA ILE A 337 -7.08 -15.02 3.90
C ILE A 337 -7.33 -14.89 2.40
N ASN A 338 -7.12 -13.71 1.82
CA ASN A 338 -7.26 -13.51 0.38
C ASN A 338 -6.30 -14.43 -0.41
N SER A 339 -5.04 -14.55 0.00
CA SER A 339 -4.06 -15.45 -0.61
C SER A 339 -4.53 -16.91 -0.62
N ALA A 340 -5.20 -17.37 0.45
CA ALA A 340 -5.75 -18.71 0.51
C ALA A 340 -6.81 -18.95 -0.58
N TYR A 341 -7.72 -17.99 -0.80
CA TYR A 341 -8.67 -18.04 -1.91
C TYR A 341 -7.96 -18.13 -3.27
N GLN A 342 -6.92 -17.32 -3.46
CA GLN A 342 -6.21 -17.26 -4.74
C GLN A 342 -5.42 -18.54 -5.00
N GLU A 343 -4.80 -19.14 -3.99
CA GLU A 343 -4.10 -20.43 -4.12
C GLU A 343 -5.06 -21.57 -4.48
N ILE A 344 -6.26 -21.61 -3.89
CA ILE A 344 -7.28 -22.61 -4.24
C ILE A 344 -7.72 -22.42 -5.70
N ARG A 345 -7.98 -21.17 -6.11
CA ARG A 345 -8.36 -20.84 -7.48
C ARG A 345 -7.26 -21.18 -8.48
N GLU A 346 -6.00 -20.91 -8.15
CA GLU A 346 -4.83 -21.26 -8.96
C GLU A 346 -4.70 -22.78 -9.12
N GLY A 347 -4.91 -23.54 -8.04
CA GLY A 347 -4.97 -25.00 -8.08
C GLY A 347 -6.07 -25.50 -9.01
N LYS A 348 -7.30 -24.98 -8.88
CA LYS A 348 -8.43 -25.34 -9.75
C LYS A 348 -8.19 -24.95 -11.21
N SER A 349 -7.58 -23.80 -11.45
CA SER A 349 -7.19 -23.33 -12.78
C SER A 349 -6.23 -24.30 -13.46
N LYS A 350 -5.16 -24.71 -12.75
CA LYS A 350 -4.19 -25.68 -13.27
C LYS A 350 -4.82 -27.04 -13.52
N MET A 351 -5.65 -27.52 -12.61
CA MET A 351 -6.32 -28.83 -12.76
C MET A 351 -7.31 -28.85 -13.92
N LYS A 352 -8.06 -27.77 -14.14
CA LYS A 352 -9.15 -27.74 -15.11
C LYS A 352 -8.71 -27.30 -16.51
N PHE A 353 -7.84 -26.30 -16.59
CA PHE A 353 -7.45 -25.65 -17.85
C PHE A 353 -5.96 -25.79 -18.19
N ASN A 354 -5.16 -26.40 -17.30
CA ASN A 354 -3.70 -26.46 -17.42
C ASN A 354 -3.04 -25.08 -17.63
N LYS A 355 -3.62 -24.05 -17.00
CA LYS A 355 -3.19 -22.64 -17.08
C LYS A 355 -3.10 -22.04 -15.67
N THR A 356 -2.29 -21.01 -15.50
CA THR A 356 -2.31 -20.13 -14.31
C THR A 356 -3.50 -19.17 -14.40
N LEU A 357 -3.96 -18.63 -13.27
CA LEU A 357 -5.10 -17.69 -13.23
C LEU A 357 -4.92 -16.48 -14.15
N ASN A 358 -3.69 -15.98 -14.27
CA ASN A 358 -3.38 -14.80 -15.08
C ASN A 358 -3.49 -15.07 -16.59
N ASN A 359 -3.44 -16.35 -16.99
CA ASN A 359 -3.48 -16.78 -18.39
C ASN A 359 -4.85 -17.33 -18.82
N LEU A 360 -5.85 -17.26 -17.94
CA LEU A 360 -7.22 -17.66 -18.25
C LEU A 360 -7.92 -16.63 -19.13
N THR A 361 -8.81 -17.10 -20.02
CA THR A 361 -9.79 -16.22 -20.64
C THR A 361 -10.78 -15.69 -19.60
N ARG A 362 -11.56 -14.67 -19.97
CA ARG A 362 -12.55 -14.08 -19.06
C ARG A 362 -13.59 -15.10 -18.62
N GLU A 363 -14.02 -15.97 -19.53
CA GLU A 363 -15.00 -17.01 -19.30
C GLU A 363 -14.44 -18.10 -18.37
N GLU A 364 -13.23 -18.58 -18.64
CA GLU A 364 -12.52 -19.56 -17.79
C GLU A 364 -12.32 -19.00 -16.36
N LEU A 365 -11.88 -17.74 -16.25
CA LEU A 365 -11.69 -17.09 -14.96
C LEU A 365 -13.01 -16.92 -14.19
N THR A 366 -14.10 -16.61 -14.90
CA THR A 366 -15.44 -16.48 -14.32
C THR A 366 -15.90 -17.80 -13.75
N GLU A 367 -15.68 -18.91 -14.47
CA GLU A 367 -16.02 -20.24 -13.99
C GLU A 367 -15.25 -20.62 -12.71
N ILE A 368 -13.93 -20.36 -12.67
CA ILE A 368 -13.13 -20.58 -11.45
C ILE A 368 -13.63 -19.73 -10.27
N LYS A 369 -14.01 -18.47 -10.53
CA LYS A 369 -14.55 -17.56 -9.50
C LYS A 369 -15.92 -18.00 -9.01
N ILE A 370 -16.81 -18.50 -9.87
CA ILE A 370 -18.12 -19.04 -9.49
C ILE A 370 -17.97 -20.32 -8.66
N GLY A 371 -17.01 -21.19 -9.01
CA GLY A 371 -16.74 -22.41 -8.24
C GLY A 371 -15.98 -22.20 -6.93
N THR A 372 -15.44 -21.00 -6.69
CA THR A 372 -14.77 -20.59 -5.44
C THR A 372 -14.99 -19.08 -5.23
N PRO A 373 -16.21 -18.64 -4.90
CA PRO A 373 -16.49 -17.23 -4.67
C PRO A 373 -15.71 -16.73 -3.45
N ILE A 374 -15.26 -15.48 -3.47
CA ILE A 374 -14.67 -14.87 -2.26
C ILE A 374 -15.84 -14.49 -1.35
N ARG A 375 -15.96 -15.19 -0.22
CA ARG A 375 -16.99 -14.96 0.81
C ARG A 375 -16.33 -14.49 2.10
N HIS A 376 -15.48 -13.49 1.96
CA HIS A 376 -14.70 -12.93 3.06
C HIS A 376 -15.17 -11.51 3.38
N ILE A 377 -15.70 -11.32 4.58
CA ILE A 377 -16.14 -10.02 5.10
C ILE A 377 -15.10 -9.55 6.13
N TRP A 378 -14.59 -8.34 5.96
CA TRP A 378 -13.49 -7.82 6.80
C TRP A 378 -13.54 -6.31 6.99
N ASP A 379 -14.75 -5.75 6.92
CA ASP A 379 -15.02 -4.32 6.90
C ASP A 379 -15.34 -3.71 8.25
N TYR A 380 -15.43 -4.55 9.28
CA TYR A 380 -15.98 -4.15 10.57
C TYR A 380 -15.00 -4.43 11.70
N SER A 381 -14.80 -3.41 12.54
CA SER A 381 -14.28 -3.64 13.88
C SER A 381 -15.27 -4.48 14.70
N ILE A 382 -14.81 -5.13 15.77
CA ILE A 382 -15.66 -5.94 16.66
C ILE A 382 -16.78 -5.09 17.28
N SER A 383 -16.46 -3.87 17.72
CA SER A 383 -17.43 -2.90 18.25
C SER A 383 -18.48 -2.50 17.21
N HIS A 384 -18.06 -2.25 15.97
CA HIS A 384 -18.96 -1.92 14.88
C HIS A 384 -19.87 -3.09 14.53
N PHE A 385 -19.28 -4.28 14.37
CA PHE A 385 -20.01 -5.52 14.13
C PHE A 385 -21.09 -5.75 15.20
N ASN A 386 -20.74 -5.64 16.49
CA ASN A 386 -21.68 -5.82 17.60
C ASN A 386 -22.82 -4.79 17.63
N ARG A 387 -22.60 -3.59 17.08
CA ARG A 387 -23.65 -2.58 16.94
C ARG A 387 -24.69 -2.98 15.89
N ILE A 388 -24.26 -3.67 14.82
CA ILE A 388 -25.12 -4.12 13.71
C ILE A 388 -25.75 -5.47 14.05
N ALA A 389 -24.98 -6.46 14.51
CA ALA A 389 -25.40 -7.82 14.81
C ALA A 389 -26.09 -7.92 16.20
N LYS A 390 -27.16 -7.14 16.41
CA LYS A 390 -28.00 -7.26 17.61
C LYS A 390 -28.81 -8.56 17.57
N LYS A 391 -29.21 -9.06 18.74
CA LYS A 391 -30.00 -10.29 18.86
C LYS A 391 -31.30 -10.15 18.04
N GLY A 392 -31.46 -10.98 17.01
CA GLY A 392 -32.62 -11.00 16.11
C GLY A 392 -32.51 -10.14 14.85
N SER A 393 -31.40 -9.42 14.63
CA SER A 393 -31.13 -8.73 13.36
C SER A 393 -30.20 -9.55 12.47
N SER A 394 -30.46 -9.56 11.16
CA SER A 394 -29.59 -10.23 10.19
C SER A 394 -28.40 -9.35 9.81
N PHE A 395 -27.20 -9.93 9.82
CA PHE A 395 -25.98 -9.28 9.32
C PHE A 395 -25.74 -9.76 7.88
N TYR A 396 -26.03 -8.92 6.88
CA TYR A 396 -26.09 -9.34 5.46
C TYR A 396 -27.02 -10.54 5.18
N GLY A 397 -28.16 -10.59 5.88
CA GLY A 397 -29.08 -11.74 5.76
C GLY A 397 -28.62 -12.99 6.51
N LEU A 398 -27.48 -12.94 7.22
CA LEU A 398 -26.98 -14.03 8.05
C LEU A 398 -27.48 -13.88 9.50
N GLU A 399 -27.94 -14.98 10.09
CA GLU A 399 -28.25 -15.04 11.52
C GLU A 399 -26.96 -15.22 12.32
N ILE A 400 -26.50 -14.15 12.98
CA ILE A 400 -25.25 -14.16 13.76
C ILE A 400 -25.49 -13.48 15.10
N ALA A 401 -24.89 -14.04 16.15
CA ALA A 401 -24.88 -13.46 17.49
C ALA A 401 -23.76 -12.41 17.63
N PRO A 402 -23.93 -11.41 18.51
CA PRO A 402 -22.84 -10.50 18.87
C PRO A 402 -21.69 -11.29 19.53
N ILE A 403 -20.49 -10.73 19.44
CA ILE A 403 -19.25 -11.33 19.95
C ILE A 403 -18.92 -10.72 21.30
N GLU A 404 -18.54 -11.58 22.26
CA GLU A 404 -18.06 -11.18 23.59
C GLU A 404 -16.64 -10.57 23.59
#